data_AF-A0A8S3SP60-F1
#
_entry.id   AF-A0A8S3SP60-F1
#
_cell.length_a   1.000
_cell.length_b   1.000
_cell.length_c   1.000
_cell.angle_alpha   90.00
_cell.angle_beta   90.00
_cell.angle_gamma   90.00
#
_symmetry.space_group_name_H-M   'P 1'
#
loop_
_entity.id
_entity.type
_entity.pdbx_description
1 polymer ?
#
loop_
_entity_poly.entity_id
_entity_poly.type
_entity_poly.pdbx_seq_one_letter_code
_entity_poly.pdbx_strand_id
1 'polypeptide(L)'
;MTTELVHAIDKPLSFLKSVRRSFTIYLKSILNIQKVTVTSSVFLANSICAENITRQNGTKLNISLYRKFVIREYVERSNLEEKLISLQNGYFVVRYGRKQYNFKLFKNVEALAAESHISTLRYLQRCFLKRITRTKDSYVYSHVNKLLLCKQIEFDTTEFNIRFSKLIVLSTKIELDYDEYAIMSSGKARICLKTFRKMLAEDKHEGINVWGIIEVTCACTSLVCLVVTFITYCVFPTLRTLPGKINMCLVFAMFHGHALFYFILYVSRPQVACLIIGTLLHYFWLVIFGCLNVCSFHMYQAFSSETVVVFSEVKRLCMYIAYSYGVPAIIVSSNVLFTYIYSDKQTFGYAGDMCFLNHQLSFVFSFIVPITLICCTNVFFFTTTVMQIVKRPKLENEGQIKLNRIHTAIYLKLFSVTGISWLLQIIDTFLPMSVFSRIVSVLNDLQGMFIFWSFICNKRIFNLYLKSCRSNLNKTVKEIAEQETKSIELTTSKQEE
;
A
#
# COMPACT_ATOMS: atom_id res chain seq x y z
N MET A 1 18.82 -32.44 -8.74
CA MET A 1 18.34 -32.84 -10.09
C MET A 1 17.70 -34.22 -10.01
N THR A 2 16.64 -34.46 -10.78
CA THR A 2 15.93 -35.75 -10.76
C THR A 2 15.63 -36.22 -12.17
N THR A 3 15.65 -37.53 -12.39
CA THR A 3 15.22 -38.17 -13.64
C THR A 3 14.52 -39.48 -13.34
N GLU A 4 13.62 -39.93 -14.21
CA GLU A 4 13.07 -41.28 -14.16
C GLU A 4 13.91 -42.18 -15.06
N LEU A 5 14.36 -43.31 -14.51
CA LEU A 5 15.17 -44.26 -15.26
C LEU A 5 14.24 -45.09 -16.16
N VAL A 6 14.21 -44.73 -17.44
CA VAL A 6 13.53 -45.49 -18.51
C VAL A 6 14.36 -46.71 -18.94
N HIS A 7 15.65 -46.74 -18.56
CA HIS A 7 16.57 -47.81 -18.90
C HIS A 7 17.53 -48.12 -17.74
N ALA A 8 17.93 -49.39 -17.64
CA ALA A 8 18.99 -49.83 -16.73
C ALA A 8 20.36 -49.18 -17.05
N ILE A 9 21.16 -48.97 -16.01
CA ILE A 9 22.51 -48.37 -16.06
C ILE A 9 23.54 -49.45 -15.73
N ASP A 10 24.34 -49.83 -16.73
CA ASP A 10 25.28 -50.96 -16.59
C ASP A 10 26.63 -50.54 -15.94
N LYS A 11 27.01 -49.25 -16.03
CA LYS A 11 28.22 -48.69 -15.39
C LYS A 11 27.93 -47.36 -14.68
N PRO A 12 27.46 -47.40 -13.43
CA PRO A 12 27.21 -46.26 -12.55
C PRO A 12 28.17 -45.08 -12.61
N LEU A 13 29.47 -45.33 -12.43
CA LEU A 13 30.47 -44.28 -12.38
C LEU A 13 30.67 -43.60 -13.75
N SER A 14 30.56 -44.37 -14.83
CA SER A 14 30.62 -43.86 -16.20
C SER A 14 29.40 -42.99 -16.51
N PHE A 15 28.21 -43.41 -16.07
CA PHE A 15 26.99 -42.62 -16.17
C PHE A 15 27.11 -41.28 -15.45
N LEU A 16 27.57 -41.26 -14.20
CA LEU A 16 27.80 -40.00 -13.46
C LEU A 16 28.83 -39.08 -14.15
N LYS A 17 29.87 -39.64 -14.78
CA LYS A 17 30.81 -38.86 -15.60
C LYS A 17 30.11 -38.22 -16.80
N SER A 18 29.17 -38.93 -17.46
CA SER A 18 28.35 -38.38 -18.54
C SER A 18 27.39 -37.29 -18.05
N VAL A 19 26.68 -37.50 -16.93
CA VAL A 19 25.83 -36.48 -16.30
C VAL A 19 26.63 -35.20 -16.05
N ARG A 20 27.84 -35.31 -15.48
CA ARG A 20 28.72 -34.17 -15.23
C ARG A 20 29.12 -33.42 -16.51
N ARG A 21 29.46 -34.16 -17.58
CA ARG A 21 29.82 -33.56 -18.88
C ARG A 21 28.61 -32.83 -19.48
N SER A 22 27.47 -33.49 -19.58
CA SER A 22 26.21 -32.92 -20.09
C SER A 22 25.79 -31.67 -19.30
N PHE A 23 25.87 -31.70 -17.97
CA PHE A 23 25.54 -30.53 -17.16
C PHE A 23 26.50 -29.35 -17.40
N THR A 24 27.77 -29.61 -17.73
CA THR A 24 28.72 -28.55 -18.10
C THR A 24 28.37 -27.91 -19.44
N ILE A 25 27.95 -28.72 -20.41
CA ILE A 25 27.50 -28.23 -21.72
C ILE A 25 26.22 -27.40 -21.55
N TYR A 26 25.27 -27.91 -20.77
CA TYR A 26 24.04 -27.20 -20.42
C TYR A 26 24.33 -25.84 -19.77
N LEU A 27 25.23 -25.80 -18.79
CA LEU A 27 25.60 -24.57 -18.10
C LEU A 27 26.27 -23.54 -19.04
N LYS A 28 27.11 -23.99 -19.98
CA LYS A 28 27.69 -23.11 -21.01
C LYS A 28 26.63 -22.54 -21.94
N SER A 29 25.70 -23.38 -22.37
CA SER A 29 24.62 -22.99 -23.29
C SER A 29 23.65 -22.00 -22.64
N ILE A 30 23.18 -22.27 -21.43
CA ILE A 30 22.18 -21.43 -20.76
C ILE A 30 22.75 -20.07 -20.34
N LEU A 31 24.01 -20.04 -19.92
CA LEU A 31 24.69 -18.80 -19.53
C LEU A 31 25.29 -18.04 -20.72
N ASN A 32 25.29 -18.63 -21.92
CA ASN A 32 25.95 -18.11 -23.12
C ASN A 32 27.44 -17.80 -22.90
N ILE A 33 28.17 -18.77 -22.33
CA ILE A 33 29.59 -18.64 -21.97
C ILE A 33 30.43 -19.78 -22.53
N GLN A 34 31.67 -19.48 -22.92
CA GLN A 34 32.59 -20.46 -23.51
C GLN A 34 33.67 -20.92 -22.52
N LYS A 35 34.19 -20.02 -21.68
CA LYS A 35 35.33 -20.20 -20.78
C LYS A 35 34.88 -20.32 -19.31
N VAL A 36 34.58 -21.56 -18.90
CA VAL A 36 34.23 -21.90 -17.51
C VAL A 36 35.25 -22.85 -16.91
N THR A 37 35.87 -22.43 -15.82
CA THR A 37 36.78 -23.25 -15.01
C THR A 37 36.04 -23.80 -13.81
N VAL A 38 36.11 -25.12 -13.59
CA VAL A 38 35.38 -25.80 -12.51
C VAL A 38 36.38 -26.18 -11.43
N THR A 39 36.29 -25.54 -10.28
CA THR A 39 37.25 -25.68 -9.18
C THR A 39 36.87 -26.83 -8.25
N SER A 40 35.58 -27.01 -7.97
CA SER A 40 35.06 -28.14 -7.19
C SER A 40 33.71 -28.61 -7.73
N SER A 41 33.48 -29.92 -7.74
CA SER A 41 32.18 -30.49 -8.05
C SER A 41 31.93 -31.78 -7.25
N VAL A 42 30.77 -31.86 -6.60
CA VAL A 42 30.29 -33.03 -5.86
C VAL A 42 28.91 -33.41 -6.38
N PHE A 43 28.76 -34.67 -6.79
CA PHE A 43 27.47 -35.26 -7.17
C PHE A 43 27.16 -36.35 -6.16
N LEU A 44 26.02 -36.24 -5.46
CA LEU A 44 25.53 -37.23 -4.51
C LEU A 44 24.29 -37.90 -5.10
N ALA A 45 24.33 -39.21 -5.28
CA ALA A 45 23.20 -39.97 -5.77
C ALA A 45 22.59 -40.80 -4.63
N ASN A 46 21.27 -40.94 -4.66
CA ASN A 46 20.55 -41.75 -3.68
C ASN A 46 20.88 -43.27 -3.72
N SER A 47 21.45 -43.81 -4.81
CA SER A 47 21.57 -45.28 -4.95
C SER A 47 22.57 -45.83 -6.01
N ILE A 48 23.50 -45.04 -6.58
CA ILE A 48 24.08 -45.41 -7.88
C ILE A 48 25.27 -46.40 -7.89
N CYS A 49 26.06 -46.64 -6.84
CA CYS A 49 27.41 -47.26 -6.96
C CYS A 49 27.59 -48.65 -6.34
N ALA A 50 26.53 -49.41 -6.11
CA ALA A 50 26.69 -50.84 -5.85
C ALA A 50 26.96 -51.56 -7.19
N GLU A 51 28.05 -52.32 -7.30
CA GLU A 51 28.51 -52.94 -8.55
C GLU A 51 27.52 -53.96 -9.18
N ASN A 52 26.48 -54.38 -8.45
CA ASN A 52 25.56 -55.46 -8.84
C ASN A 52 24.05 -55.12 -8.84
N ILE A 53 23.64 -53.84 -8.85
CA ILE A 53 22.20 -53.49 -8.84
C ILE A 53 21.77 -52.93 -10.21
N THR A 54 21.20 -53.80 -11.04
CA THR A 54 20.35 -53.41 -12.18
C THR A 54 19.02 -52.89 -11.64
N ARG A 55 18.84 -51.57 -11.61
CA ARG A 55 17.57 -50.98 -11.20
C ARG A 55 16.51 -51.21 -12.28
N GLN A 56 15.34 -51.69 -11.88
CA GLN A 56 14.18 -51.87 -12.77
C GLN A 56 13.69 -50.52 -13.32
N ASN A 57 13.10 -50.57 -14.53
CA ASN A 57 12.51 -49.43 -15.22
C ASN A 57 11.44 -48.74 -14.33
N GLY A 58 11.41 -47.41 -14.35
CA GLY A 58 10.44 -46.60 -13.60
C GLY A 58 10.93 -46.07 -12.24
N THR A 59 12.18 -46.36 -11.87
CA THR A 59 12.73 -45.88 -10.59
C THR A 59 13.27 -44.43 -10.69
N LYS A 60 12.84 -43.56 -9.77
CA LYS A 60 13.28 -42.17 -9.72
C LYS A 60 14.70 -42.05 -9.19
N LEU A 61 15.56 -41.40 -9.97
CA LEU A 61 16.95 -41.13 -9.63
C LEU A 61 17.13 -39.68 -9.21
N ASN A 62 17.57 -39.50 -7.96
CA ASN A 62 17.84 -38.19 -7.41
C ASN A 62 19.35 -38.00 -7.27
N ILE A 63 19.86 -36.93 -7.87
CA ILE A 63 21.25 -36.52 -7.76
C ILE A 63 21.30 -35.11 -7.19
N SER A 64 21.92 -34.95 -6.01
CA SER A 64 22.25 -33.64 -5.45
C SER A 64 23.58 -33.18 -6.02
N LEU A 65 23.64 -31.93 -6.48
CA LEU A 65 24.82 -31.36 -7.13
C LEU A 65 25.27 -30.12 -6.37
N TYR A 66 26.54 -30.15 -5.97
CA TYR A 66 27.29 -28.99 -5.53
C TYR A 66 28.38 -28.67 -6.54
N ARG A 67 28.50 -27.41 -6.96
CA ARG A 67 29.54 -27.02 -7.94
C ARG A 67 30.04 -25.61 -7.69
N LYS A 68 31.36 -25.47 -7.64
CA LYS A 68 32.09 -24.20 -7.72
C LYS A 68 32.68 -24.05 -9.11
N PHE A 69 32.43 -22.91 -9.74
CA PHE A 69 32.99 -22.58 -11.04
C PHE A 69 33.32 -21.09 -11.12
N VAL A 70 34.26 -20.77 -12.01
CA VAL A 70 34.74 -19.42 -12.30
C VAL A 70 34.58 -19.19 -13.79
N ILE A 71 33.96 -18.06 -14.14
CA ILE A 71 33.80 -17.62 -15.53
C ILE A 71 35.02 -16.77 -15.88
N ARG A 72 35.75 -17.14 -16.94
CA ARG A 72 37.01 -16.51 -17.37
C ARG A 72 36.83 -15.71 -18.68
N GLU A 73 35.68 -15.06 -18.81
CA GLU A 73 35.36 -14.17 -19.91
C GLU A 73 34.50 -13.01 -19.41
N TYR A 74 34.46 -11.92 -20.19
CA TYR A 74 33.62 -10.76 -19.87
C TYR A 74 32.17 -11.08 -20.15
N VAL A 75 31.31 -10.81 -19.17
CA VAL A 75 29.88 -11.08 -19.23
C VAL A 75 29.13 -9.94 -18.58
N GLU A 76 27.93 -9.66 -19.09
CA GLU A 76 27.02 -8.71 -18.45
C GLU A 76 26.50 -9.30 -17.14
N ARG A 77 26.87 -8.66 -16.02
CA ARG A 77 26.65 -9.20 -14.67
C ARG A 77 25.16 -9.45 -14.37
N SER A 78 24.28 -8.49 -14.68
CA SER A 78 22.84 -8.59 -14.39
C SER A 78 22.19 -9.78 -15.10
N ASN A 79 22.41 -9.89 -16.41
CA ASN A 79 21.91 -10.98 -17.26
C ASN A 79 22.44 -12.35 -16.80
N LEU A 80 23.72 -12.43 -16.41
CA LEU A 80 24.30 -13.65 -15.86
C LEU A 80 23.64 -14.05 -14.53
N GLU A 81 23.51 -13.12 -13.58
CA GLU A 81 22.94 -13.38 -12.25
C GLU A 81 21.47 -13.82 -12.35
N GLU A 82 20.68 -13.22 -13.25
CA GLU A 82 19.30 -13.62 -13.54
C GLU A 82 19.19 -15.03 -14.14
N LYS A 83 20.06 -15.34 -15.10
CA LYS A 83 20.15 -16.71 -15.67
C LYS A 83 20.58 -17.73 -14.62
N LEU A 84 21.50 -17.38 -13.73
CA LEU A 84 21.96 -18.26 -12.65
C LEU A 84 20.86 -18.58 -11.64
N ILE A 85 20.03 -17.58 -11.28
CA ILE A 85 18.89 -17.77 -10.38
C ILE A 85 17.79 -18.61 -11.05
N SER A 86 17.54 -18.42 -12.34
CA SER A 86 16.50 -19.17 -13.09
C SER A 86 16.88 -20.62 -13.44
N LEU A 87 18.13 -21.05 -13.21
CA LEU A 87 18.56 -22.45 -13.36
C LEU A 87 17.71 -23.45 -12.57
N GLN A 88 17.04 -23.00 -11.52
CA GLN A 88 16.28 -23.84 -10.59
C GLN A 88 15.09 -24.57 -11.23
N ASN A 89 14.64 -24.15 -12.42
CA ASN A 89 13.52 -24.75 -13.16
C ASN A 89 13.91 -25.38 -14.51
N GLY A 90 15.22 -25.51 -14.77
CA GLY A 90 15.73 -25.99 -16.04
C GLY A 90 15.61 -27.51 -16.26
N TYR A 91 15.64 -27.90 -17.53
CA TYR A 91 15.77 -29.29 -17.96
C TYR A 91 17.03 -29.45 -18.81
N PHE A 92 17.72 -30.58 -18.65
CA PHE A 92 18.85 -30.92 -19.51
C PHE A 92 18.90 -32.41 -19.83
N VAL A 93 19.44 -32.72 -21.02
CA VAL A 93 19.50 -34.08 -21.54
C VAL A 93 20.87 -34.68 -21.31
N VAL A 94 20.91 -35.90 -20.80
CA VAL A 94 22.12 -36.71 -20.66
C VAL A 94 22.08 -37.85 -21.67
N ARG A 95 23.09 -37.92 -22.53
CA ARG A 95 23.29 -39.05 -23.46
C ARG A 95 24.31 -40.02 -22.88
N TYR A 96 23.93 -41.30 -22.78
CA TYR A 96 24.80 -42.36 -22.29
C TYR A 96 24.63 -43.61 -23.16
N GLY A 97 25.69 -44.00 -23.88
CA GLY A 97 25.58 -44.97 -24.96
C GLY A 97 24.63 -44.48 -26.06
N ARG A 98 23.65 -45.30 -26.44
CA ARG A 98 22.57 -44.95 -27.39
C ARG A 98 21.29 -44.42 -26.70
N LYS A 99 21.31 -44.27 -25.37
CA LYS A 99 20.13 -43.91 -24.55
C LYS A 99 20.16 -42.43 -24.14
N GLN A 100 18.99 -41.83 -23.93
CA GLN A 100 18.83 -40.45 -23.46
C GLN A 100 18.03 -40.39 -22.15
N TYR A 101 18.42 -39.48 -21.26
CA TYR A 101 17.80 -39.28 -19.95
C TYR A 101 17.54 -37.80 -19.72
N ASN A 102 16.30 -37.44 -19.38
CA ASN A 102 15.89 -36.06 -19.13
C ASN A 102 15.98 -35.73 -17.65
N PHE A 103 16.83 -34.79 -17.28
CA PHE A 103 17.01 -34.35 -15.90
C PHE A 103 16.28 -33.03 -15.67
N LYS A 104 15.46 -32.99 -14.63
CA LYS A 104 14.86 -31.77 -14.09
C LYS A 104 15.72 -31.23 -12.94
N LEU A 105 15.97 -29.93 -12.96
CA LEU A 105 16.69 -29.24 -11.88
C LEU A 105 15.70 -28.77 -10.81
N PHE A 106 16.15 -28.80 -9.57
CA PHE A 106 15.42 -28.31 -8.40
C PHE A 106 16.44 -27.81 -7.39
N LYS A 107 16.05 -26.79 -6.63
CA LYS A 107 16.82 -26.32 -5.48
C LYS A 107 16.86 -27.40 -4.40
N ASN A 108 18.04 -27.65 -3.83
CA ASN A 108 18.22 -28.53 -2.68
C ASN A 108 19.26 -27.91 -1.74
N VAL A 109 18.84 -27.55 -0.53
CA VAL A 109 19.69 -26.91 0.49
C VAL A 109 20.74 -27.88 1.04
N GLU A 110 20.42 -29.17 1.17
CA GLU A 110 21.36 -30.20 1.64
C GLU A 110 22.55 -30.36 0.70
N ALA A 111 22.36 -30.08 -0.59
CA ALA A 111 23.44 -30.13 -1.57
C ALA A 111 24.52 -29.08 -1.29
N LEU A 112 24.20 -27.97 -0.61
CA LEU A 112 25.16 -26.93 -0.30
C LEU A 112 26.19 -27.36 0.77
N ALA A 113 25.75 -28.21 1.71
CA ALA A 113 26.60 -28.78 2.76
C ALA A 113 27.35 -30.05 2.28
N ALA A 114 27.15 -30.46 1.02
CA ALA A 114 27.74 -31.68 0.48
C ALA A 114 29.28 -31.66 0.51
N GLU A 115 29.93 -30.50 0.47
CA GLU A 115 31.40 -30.40 0.51
C GLU A 115 31.97 -30.55 1.93
N SER A 116 31.28 -30.07 2.97
CA SER A 116 31.69 -30.18 4.37
C SER A 116 31.44 -31.56 4.96
N HIS A 117 30.39 -32.26 4.54
CA HIS A 117 30.00 -33.57 5.09
C HIS A 117 30.56 -34.79 4.33
N ILE A 118 31.57 -34.60 3.47
CA ILE A 118 32.10 -35.70 2.63
C ILE A 118 32.64 -36.87 3.45
N SER A 119 33.28 -36.60 4.59
CA SER A 119 33.78 -37.64 5.51
C SER A 119 32.64 -38.48 6.09
N THR A 120 31.55 -37.85 6.51
CA THR A 120 30.34 -38.50 7.05
C THR A 120 29.58 -39.27 5.96
N LEU A 121 29.49 -38.74 4.74
CA LEU A 121 28.84 -39.40 3.61
C LEU A 121 29.52 -40.73 3.22
N ARG A 122 30.84 -40.83 3.44
CA ARG A 122 31.63 -42.05 3.23
C ARG A 122 31.26 -43.16 4.23
N TYR A 123 30.91 -42.78 5.46
CA TYR A 123 30.48 -43.70 6.53
C TYR A 123 29.06 -44.24 6.28
N LEU A 124 28.17 -43.43 5.69
CA LEU A 124 26.78 -43.79 5.38
C LEU A 124 26.60 -44.64 4.10
N GLN A 125 27.69 -45.14 3.50
CA GLN A 125 27.69 -45.87 2.22
C GLN A 125 26.93 -45.16 1.08
N ARG A 126 26.81 -43.83 1.13
CA ARG A 126 26.14 -43.05 0.09
C ARG A 126 27.06 -42.85 -1.11
N CYS A 127 26.44 -42.76 -2.27
CA CYS A 127 27.14 -42.73 -3.54
C CYS A 127 27.50 -41.34 -4.01
N PHE A 128 28.80 -41.10 -4.23
CA PHE A 128 29.25 -39.78 -4.64
C PHE A 128 30.41 -39.77 -5.63
N LEU A 129 30.39 -38.74 -6.49
CA LEU A 129 31.51 -38.39 -7.37
C LEU A 129 32.05 -37.01 -6.95
N LYS A 130 33.30 -36.98 -6.46
CA LYS A 130 34.01 -35.74 -6.11
C LYS A 130 35.12 -35.45 -7.11
N ARG A 131 35.25 -34.19 -7.53
CA ARG A 131 36.41 -33.70 -8.29
C ARG A 131 36.82 -32.33 -7.76
N ILE A 132 38.09 -32.20 -7.39
CA ILE A 132 38.73 -30.93 -7.02
C ILE A 132 39.82 -30.64 -8.05
N THR A 133 39.85 -29.42 -8.56
CA THR A 133 40.92 -28.91 -9.42
C THR A 133 41.73 -27.90 -8.60
N ARG A 134 43.03 -28.16 -8.38
CA ARG A 134 43.91 -27.19 -7.70
C ARG A 134 44.23 -26.03 -8.65
N THR A 135 43.94 -24.81 -8.23
CA THR A 135 44.31 -23.57 -8.93
C THR A 135 45.31 -22.79 -8.07
N LYS A 136 46.24 -22.06 -8.70
CA LYS A 136 47.15 -21.15 -7.98
C LYS A 136 46.45 -19.86 -7.52
N ASP A 137 45.39 -19.46 -8.22
CA ASP A 137 44.63 -18.24 -7.94
C ASP A 137 43.66 -18.44 -6.75
N SER A 138 43.53 -17.40 -5.92
CA SER A 138 42.51 -17.29 -4.88
C SER A 138 41.25 -16.60 -5.44
N TYR A 139 40.08 -17.16 -5.15
CA TYR A 139 38.79 -16.63 -5.60
C TYR A 139 37.84 -16.46 -4.42
N VAL A 140 37.08 -15.36 -4.41
CA VAL A 140 35.94 -15.18 -3.51
C VAL A 140 34.71 -15.78 -4.18
N TYR A 141 34.12 -16.80 -3.56
CA TYR A 141 32.92 -17.45 -4.08
C TYR A 141 31.67 -16.80 -3.50
N SER A 142 30.70 -16.51 -4.36
CA SER A 142 29.36 -16.09 -3.96
C SER A 142 28.36 -17.22 -4.18
N HIS A 143 27.45 -17.40 -3.23
CA HIS A 143 26.35 -18.36 -3.39
C HIS A 143 25.36 -17.85 -4.43
N VAL A 144 24.82 -18.77 -5.24
CA VAL A 144 23.78 -18.45 -6.22
C VAL A 144 22.43 -18.48 -5.52
N ASN A 145 21.94 -17.30 -5.14
CA ASN A 145 20.64 -17.11 -4.51
C ASN A 145 20.04 -15.74 -4.88
N LYS A 146 18.87 -15.41 -4.31
CA LYS A 146 18.15 -14.16 -4.59
C LYS A 146 18.93 -12.90 -4.18
N LEU A 147 19.99 -13.02 -3.36
CA LEU A 147 20.79 -11.88 -2.92
C LEU A 147 21.54 -11.22 -4.06
N LEU A 148 21.84 -11.95 -5.15
CA LEU A 148 22.57 -11.40 -6.30
C LEU A 148 21.85 -10.20 -6.94
N LEU A 149 20.51 -10.23 -7.00
CA LEU A 149 19.71 -9.21 -7.68
C LEU A 149 19.01 -8.20 -6.74
N CYS A 150 18.93 -8.49 -5.44
CA CYS A 150 18.12 -7.69 -4.54
C CYS A 150 18.90 -6.55 -3.88
N LYS A 151 18.20 -5.47 -3.51
CA LYS A 151 18.76 -4.46 -2.60
C LYS A 151 18.96 -5.10 -1.23
N GLN A 152 20.19 -5.04 -0.72
CA GLN A 152 20.59 -5.71 0.52
C GLN A 152 20.61 -4.73 1.71
N ILE A 153 20.38 -5.27 2.90
CA ILE A 153 20.68 -4.61 4.19
C ILE A 153 21.78 -5.42 4.88
N GLU A 154 22.67 -4.72 5.59
CA GLU A 154 23.79 -5.30 6.31
C GLU A 154 23.52 -5.23 7.82
N PHE A 155 23.84 -6.31 8.53
CA PHE A 155 23.77 -6.43 9.97
C PHE A 155 25.16 -6.65 10.56
N ASP A 156 25.43 -5.97 11.66
CA ASP A 156 26.64 -6.18 12.44
C ASP A 156 26.58 -7.49 13.24
N THR A 157 27.73 -8.00 13.66
CA THR A 157 27.87 -9.29 14.34
C THR A 157 27.11 -9.39 15.66
N THR A 158 26.75 -8.26 16.26
CA THR A 158 25.95 -8.16 17.49
C THR A 158 24.44 -8.18 17.24
N GLU A 159 23.99 -8.06 15.99
CA GLU A 159 22.57 -7.90 15.65
C GLU A 159 21.91 -9.22 15.22
N PHE A 160 22.68 -10.29 15.04
CA PHE A 160 22.17 -11.60 14.64
C PHE A 160 22.90 -12.74 15.36
N ASN A 161 22.29 -13.91 15.36
CA ASN A 161 22.88 -15.16 15.82
C ASN A 161 22.64 -16.26 14.78
N ILE A 162 23.59 -17.18 14.59
CA ILE A 162 23.42 -18.30 13.66
C ILE A 162 23.25 -19.58 14.46
N ARG A 163 22.09 -20.24 14.30
CA ARG A 163 21.77 -21.52 14.96
C ARG A 163 21.25 -22.53 13.94
N PHE A 164 21.82 -23.73 13.91
CA PHE A 164 21.40 -24.80 12.99
C PHE A 164 21.29 -24.37 11.52
N SER A 165 22.28 -23.61 11.03
CA SER A 165 22.29 -23.07 9.65
C SER A 165 21.16 -22.10 9.31
N LYS A 166 20.47 -21.57 10.33
CA LYS A 166 19.56 -20.44 10.21
C LYS A 166 20.19 -19.19 10.83
N LEU A 167 19.94 -18.04 10.21
CA LEU A 167 20.30 -16.75 10.77
C LEU A 167 19.10 -16.17 11.50
N ILE A 168 19.28 -15.82 12.77
CA ILE A 168 18.27 -15.25 13.64
C ILE A 168 18.61 -13.79 13.87
N VAL A 169 17.79 -12.87 13.40
CA VAL A 169 17.97 -11.43 13.63
C VAL A 169 17.45 -11.10 15.04
N LEU A 170 18.31 -10.60 15.92
CA LEU A 170 18.00 -10.48 17.35
C LEU A 170 16.92 -9.43 17.65
N SER A 171 16.89 -8.33 16.89
CA SER A 171 15.93 -7.23 17.08
C SER A 171 14.48 -7.62 16.78
N THR A 172 14.29 -8.62 15.92
CA THR A 172 12.98 -9.02 15.39
C THR A 172 12.66 -10.50 15.64
N LYS A 173 13.61 -11.27 16.18
CA LYS A 173 13.55 -12.73 16.37
C LYS A 173 13.23 -13.53 15.10
N ILE A 174 13.45 -12.92 13.94
CA ILE A 174 13.19 -13.52 12.64
C ILE A 174 14.22 -14.60 12.35
N GLU A 175 13.78 -15.78 11.92
CA GLU A 175 14.63 -16.85 11.41
C GLU A 175 14.70 -16.85 9.88
N LEU A 176 15.91 -16.89 9.34
CA LEU A 176 16.19 -16.94 7.90
C LEU A 176 16.93 -18.23 7.55
N ASP A 177 16.51 -18.87 6.48
CA ASP A 177 17.19 -20.06 5.97
C ASP A 177 18.51 -19.70 5.26
N TYR A 178 19.41 -20.68 5.15
CA TYR A 178 20.78 -20.51 4.64
C TYR A 178 20.89 -19.82 3.28
N ASP A 179 19.88 -19.92 2.41
CA ASP A 179 19.90 -19.26 1.10
C ASP A 179 19.31 -17.85 1.08
N GLU A 180 18.78 -17.39 2.21
CA GLU A 180 18.15 -16.07 2.35
C GLU A 180 19.10 -15.03 2.95
N TYR A 181 20.27 -15.47 3.44
CA TYR A 181 21.33 -14.61 3.96
C TYR A 181 22.71 -14.95 3.37
N ALA A 182 23.64 -14.00 3.48
CA ALA A 182 25.05 -14.20 3.15
C ALA A 182 25.92 -13.63 4.27
N ILE A 183 26.99 -14.36 4.64
CA ILE A 183 27.99 -13.91 5.60
C ILE A 183 29.22 -13.42 4.85
N MET A 184 29.66 -12.21 5.17
CA MET A 184 30.86 -11.61 4.62
C MET A 184 32.13 -12.16 5.28
N SER A 185 33.28 -11.95 4.63
CA SER A 185 34.59 -12.25 5.24
C SER A 185 34.85 -11.47 6.53
N SER A 186 34.20 -10.31 6.72
CA SER A 186 34.23 -9.51 7.94
C SER A 186 33.37 -10.08 9.08
N GLY A 187 32.61 -11.15 8.84
CA GLY A 187 31.67 -11.72 9.80
C GLY A 187 30.27 -11.09 9.80
N LYS A 188 30.06 -10.00 9.06
CA LYS A 188 28.75 -9.34 8.93
C LYS A 188 27.76 -10.14 8.08
N ALA A 189 26.46 -9.97 8.33
CA ALA A 189 25.40 -10.65 7.58
C ALA A 189 24.68 -9.70 6.61
N ARG A 190 24.25 -10.23 5.46
CA ARG A 190 23.45 -9.50 4.46
C ARG A 190 22.21 -10.27 4.07
N ILE A 191 21.08 -9.57 3.97
CA ILE A 191 19.79 -10.14 3.57
C ILE A 191 19.08 -9.21 2.57
N CYS A 192 18.07 -9.72 1.85
CA CYS A 192 17.26 -8.88 0.95
C CYS A 192 16.31 -7.95 1.73
N LEU A 193 16.26 -6.67 1.34
CA LEU A 193 15.38 -5.66 1.93
C LEU A 193 13.89 -6.04 1.83
N LYS A 194 13.49 -6.68 0.73
CA LYS A 194 12.11 -7.14 0.53
C LYS A 194 11.72 -8.23 1.55
N THR A 195 12.62 -9.18 1.81
CA THR A 195 12.40 -10.24 2.80
C THR A 195 12.27 -9.63 4.19
N PHE A 196 13.20 -8.73 4.56
CA PHE A 196 13.14 -8.01 5.84
C PHE A 196 11.81 -7.25 6.04
N ARG A 197 11.35 -6.50 5.03
CA ARG A 197 10.07 -5.78 5.08
C ARG A 197 8.85 -6.71 5.21
N LYS A 198 8.84 -7.84 4.50
CA LYS A 198 7.75 -8.81 4.57
C LYS A 198 7.61 -9.36 6.00
N MET A 199 8.74 -9.69 6.61
CA MET A 199 8.77 -10.29 7.95
C MET A 199 8.46 -9.27 9.05
N LEU A 200 8.86 -8.00 8.89
CA LEU A 200 8.38 -6.88 9.72
C LEU A 200 6.87 -6.68 9.68
N ALA A 201 6.21 -7.09 8.59
CA ALA A 201 4.75 -7.04 8.47
C ALA A 201 4.07 -8.27 9.11
N GLU A 202 4.73 -9.44 9.09
CA GLU A 202 4.21 -10.69 9.66
C GLU A 202 4.36 -10.75 11.20
N ASP A 203 5.41 -10.16 11.78
CA ASP A 203 5.60 -10.09 13.26
C ASP A 203 4.60 -9.17 13.97
N LYS A 204 3.66 -8.56 13.23
CA LYS A 204 2.71 -7.60 13.79
C LYS A 204 1.42 -8.19 14.37
N HIS A 205 1.06 -9.47 14.21
CA HIS A 205 -0.23 -9.96 14.74
C HIS A 205 -0.31 -11.43 15.17
N GLU A 206 -0.22 -11.65 16.48
CA GLU A 206 -0.94 -12.73 17.18
C GLU A 206 -1.78 -12.21 18.37
N GLY A 207 -2.17 -10.93 18.32
CA GLY A 207 -3.08 -10.29 19.27
C GLY A 207 -4.11 -9.40 18.58
N ILE A 208 -5.26 -9.20 19.23
CA ILE A 208 -6.34 -8.30 18.79
C ILE A 208 -5.74 -6.93 18.48
N ASN A 209 -5.89 -6.45 17.23
CA ASN A 209 -5.37 -5.15 16.82
C ASN A 209 -6.24 -4.01 17.38
N VAL A 210 -6.07 -3.70 18.67
CA VAL A 210 -6.82 -2.66 19.38
C VAL A 210 -6.77 -1.33 18.63
N TRP A 211 -5.63 -1.00 18.03
CA TRP A 211 -5.46 0.23 17.24
C TRP A 211 -6.32 0.25 15.99
N GLY A 212 -6.34 -0.83 15.22
CA GLY A 212 -7.21 -0.94 14.05
C GLY A 212 -8.70 -0.85 14.42
N ILE A 213 -9.10 -1.38 15.57
CA ILE A 213 -10.49 -1.24 16.06
C ILE A 213 -10.81 0.22 16.38
N ILE A 214 -9.90 0.94 17.04
CA ILE A 214 -10.09 2.35 17.37
C ILE A 214 -10.22 3.18 16.09
N GLU A 215 -9.31 3.02 15.12
CA GLU A 215 -9.31 3.73 13.84
C GLU A 215 -10.64 3.51 13.09
N VAL A 216 -11.06 2.25 12.94
CA VAL A 216 -12.33 1.91 12.27
C VAL A 216 -13.54 2.48 13.02
N THR A 217 -13.56 2.41 14.36
CA THR A 217 -14.68 2.94 15.16
C THR A 217 -14.79 4.46 15.05
N CYS A 218 -13.65 5.17 15.12
CA CYS A 218 -13.57 6.61 14.92
C CYS A 218 -14.06 6.99 13.51
N ALA A 219 -13.60 6.28 12.48
CA ALA A 219 -14.01 6.51 11.11
C ALA A 219 -15.50 6.28 10.87
N CYS A 220 -16.07 5.17 11.35
CA CYS A 220 -17.49 4.89 11.23
C CYS A 220 -18.33 5.98 11.91
N THR A 221 -17.94 6.40 13.11
CA THR A 221 -18.59 7.50 13.83
C THR A 221 -18.55 8.80 13.02
N SER A 222 -17.38 9.13 12.46
CA SER A 222 -17.16 10.31 11.62
C SER A 222 -18.00 10.29 10.34
N LEU A 223 -18.11 9.14 9.67
CA LEU A 223 -18.96 8.96 8.48
C LEU A 223 -20.45 9.18 8.80
N VAL A 224 -20.94 8.62 9.91
CA VAL A 224 -22.32 8.85 10.37
C VAL A 224 -22.56 10.35 10.63
N CYS A 225 -21.63 11.02 11.33
CA CYS A 225 -21.67 12.46 11.56
C CYS A 225 -21.73 13.28 10.26
N LEU A 226 -20.97 12.91 9.24
CA LEU A 226 -21.00 13.57 7.92
C LEU A 226 -22.36 13.39 7.23
N VAL A 227 -22.93 12.19 7.28
CA VAL A 227 -24.28 11.91 6.72
C VAL A 227 -25.34 12.78 7.40
N VAL A 228 -25.36 12.81 8.73
CA VAL A 228 -26.31 13.64 9.49
C VAL A 228 -26.12 15.12 9.15
N THR A 229 -24.87 15.57 9.05
CA THR A 229 -24.55 16.96 8.64
C THR A 229 -25.15 17.27 7.27
N PHE A 230 -24.89 16.44 6.27
CA PHE A 230 -25.39 16.63 4.91
C PHE A 230 -26.92 16.68 4.87
N ILE A 231 -27.59 15.71 5.51
CA ILE A 231 -29.06 15.66 5.62
C ILE A 231 -29.61 16.93 6.27
N THR A 232 -28.97 17.43 7.33
CA THR A 232 -29.40 18.66 8.01
C THR A 232 -29.42 19.85 7.04
N TYR A 233 -28.38 20.02 6.23
CA TYR A 233 -28.33 21.08 5.22
C TYR A 233 -29.37 20.90 4.10
N CYS A 234 -29.70 19.67 3.72
CA CYS A 234 -30.77 19.37 2.76
C CYS A 234 -32.16 19.73 3.31
N VAL A 235 -32.43 19.37 4.57
CA VAL A 235 -33.75 19.55 5.23
C VAL A 235 -34.04 21.02 5.53
N PHE A 236 -33.02 21.82 5.86
CA PHE A 236 -33.21 23.22 6.23
C PHE A 236 -32.67 24.19 5.17
N PRO A 237 -33.53 24.70 4.27
CA PRO A 237 -33.14 25.70 3.27
C PRO A 237 -32.44 26.93 3.84
N THR A 238 -32.78 27.31 5.07
CA THR A 238 -32.15 28.43 5.80
C THR A 238 -30.65 28.26 6.04
N LEU A 239 -30.13 27.04 5.92
CA LEU A 239 -28.70 26.73 6.05
C LEU A 239 -27.97 26.75 4.70
N ARG A 240 -28.69 26.72 3.57
CA ARG A 240 -28.13 26.69 2.21
C ARG A 240 -27.73 28.09 1.71
N THR A 241 -27.10 28.87 2.57
CA THR A 241 -26.37 30.08 2.17
C THR A 241 -25.17 29.68 1.32
N LEU A 242 -24.48 30.65 0.70
CA LEU A 242 -23.29 30.34 -0.08
C LEU A 242 -22.22 29.54 0.71
N PRO A 243 -21.76 29.97 1.91
CA PRO A 243 -20.88 29.15 2.75
C PRO A 243 -21.46 27.77 3.08
N GLY A 244 -22.77 27.70 3.33
CA GLY A 244 -23.45 26.43 3.60
C GLY A 244 -23.40 25.46 2.42
N LYS A 245 -23.62 25.94 1.19
CA LYS A 245 -23.52 25.12 -0.03
C LYS A 245 -22.08 24.63 -0.25
N ILE A 246 -21.07 25.45 0.01
CA ILE A 246 -19.66 25.03 -0.07
C ILE A 246 -19.37 23.95 0.99
N ASN A 247 -19.88 24.12 2.22
CA ASN A 247 -19.76 23.09 3.26
C ASN A 247 -20.46 21.79 2.89
N MET A 248 -21.61 21.84 2.20
CA MET A 248 -22.25 20.62 1.67
C MET A 248 -21.35 19.90 0.68
N CYS A 249 -20.70 20.63 -0.23
CA CYS A 249 -19.72 20.07 -1.17
C CYS A 249 -18.51 19.46 -0.46
N LEU A 250 -18.00 20.12 0.59
CA LEU A 250 -16.90 19.60 1.42
C LEU A 250 -17.30 18.30 2.14
N VAL A 251 -18.44 18.31 2.83
CA VAL A 251 -18.96 17.14 3.58
C VAL A 251 -19.20 15.96 2.65
N PHE A 252 -19.74 16.21 1.46
CA PHE A 252 -19.93 15.19 0.43
C PHE A 252 -18.59 14.58 0.00
N ALA A 253 -17.59 15.41 -0.31
CA ALA A 253 -16.27 14.94 -0.72
C ALA A 253 -15.55 14.19 0.40
N MET A 254 -15.62 14.66 1.64
CA MET A 254 -15.04 13.99 2.81
C MET A 254 -15.66 12.63 3.08
N PHE A 255 -16.98 12.51 2.97
CA PHE A 255 -17.67 11.22 3.13
C PHE A 255 -17.14 10.21 2.11
N HIS A 256 -17.10 10.57 0.83
CA HIS A 256 -16.63 9.66 -0.22
C HIS A 256 -15.14 9.36 -0.10
N GLY A 257 -14.31 10.37 0.17
CA GLY A 257 -12.87 10.20 0.37
C GLY A 257 -12.55 9.24 1.52
N HIS A 258 -13.16 9.45 2.69
CA HIS A 258 -12.95 8.57 3.84
C HIS A 258 -13.56 7.18 3.61
N ALA A 259 -14.78 7.08 3.07
CA ALA A 259 -15.40 5.79 2.78
C ALA A 259 -14.56 4.96 1.81
N LEU A 260 -14.05 5.56 0.72
CA LEU A 260 -13.16 4.90 -0.23
C LEU A 260 -11.83 4.49 0.41
N PHE A 261 -11.26 5.34 1.27
CA PHE A 261 -10.01 5.04 1.98
C PHE A 261 -10.14 3.77 2.85
N TYR A 262 -11.23 3.59 3.58
CA TYR A 262 -11.44 2.36 4.35
C TYR A 262 -11.89 1.19 3.49
N PHE A 263 -12.73 1.44 2.50
CA PHE A 263 -13.22 0.39 1.61
C PHE A 263 -12.08 -0.30 0.86
N ILE A 264 -11.03 0.45 0.47
CA ILE A 264 -9.86 -0.10 -0.23
C ILE A 264 -9.14 -1.21 0.56
N LEU A 265 -9.24 -1.19 1.89
CA LEU A 265 -8.63 -2.20 2.77
C LEU A 265 -9.33 -3.57 2.67
N TYR A 266 -10.60 -3.59 2.26
CA TYR A 266 -11.44 -4.79 2.22
C TYR A 266 -11.62 -5.36 0.81
N VAL A 267 -11.18 -4.65 -0.23
CA VAL A 267 -11.31 -5.11 -1.61
C VAL A 267 -10.28 -6.20 -1.88
N SER A 268 -10.75 -7.45 -1.93
CA SER A 268 -10.04 -8.57 -2.59
C SER A 268 -9.73 -8.12 -4.03
N ARG A 269 -8.50 -8.32 -4.51
CA ARG A 269 -7.82 -7.44 -5.49
C ARG A 269 -7.96 -7.83 -6.99
N PRO A 270 -9.07 -7.60 -7.70
CA PRO A 270 -9.00 -7.50 -9.15
C PRO A 270 -8.38 -6.14 -9.52
N GLN A 271 -7.50 -6.16 -10.52
CA GLN A 271 -6.75 -4.99 -10.99
C GLN A 271 -7.64 -3.79 -11.35
N VAL A 272 -8.86 -4.04 -11.83
CA VAL A 272 -9.83 -3.02 -12.23
C VAL A 272 -10.46 -2.29 -11.04
N ALA A 273 -10.86 -3.01 -9.98
CA ALA A 273 -11.45 -2.36 -8.79
C ALA A 273 -10.44 -1.45 -8.09
N CYS A 274 -9.19 -1.94 -7.98
CA CYS A 274 -8.05 -1.21 -7.45
C CYS A 274 -7.81 0.11 -8.21
N LEU A 275 -7.87 0.06 -9.56
CA LEU A 275 -7.76 1.24 -10.42
C LEU A 275 -8.89 2.25 -10.17
N ILE A 276 -10.15 1.81 -10.18
CA ILE A 276 -11.31 2.70 -10.02
C ILE A 276 -11.27 3.37 -8.65
N ILE A 277 -11.09 2.59 -7.58
CA ILE A 277 -11.10 3.10 -6.21
C ILE A 277 -9.90 4.02 -5.97
N GLY A 278 -8.70 3.63 -6.41
CA GLY A 278 -7.50 4.46 -6.27
C GLY A 278 -7.63 5.81 -6.98
N THR A 279 -8.22 5.80 -8.18
CA THR A 279 -8.47 7.03 -8.95
C THR A 279 -9.47 7.94 -8.25
N LEU A 280 -10.60 7.38 -7.80
CA LEU A 280 -11.64 8.13 -7.08
C LEU A 280 -11.12 8.67 -5.75
N LEU A 281 -10.35 7.87 -5.01
CA LEU A 281 -9.74 8.27 -3.75
C LEU A 281 -8.81 9.47 -3.95
N HIS A 282 -7.93 9.40 -4.96
CA HIS A 282 -7.04 10.51 -5.31
C HIS A 282 -7.83 11.78 -5.67
N TYR A 283 -8.88 11.64 -6.48
CA TYR A 283 -9.76 12.74 -6.84
C TYR A 283 -10.41 13.38 -5.61
N PHE A 284 -11.09 12.59 -4.77
CA PHE A 284 -11.80 13.13 -3.61
C PHE A 284 -10.86 13.76 -2.59
N TRP A 285 -9.64 13.25 -2.40
CA TRP A 285 -8.65 13.93 -1.56
C TRP A 285 -8.37 15.35 -2.05
N LEU A 286 -8.07 15.51 -3.34
CA LEU A 286 -7.81 16.82 -3.92
C LEU A 286 -9.04 17.73 -3.86
N VAL A 287 -10.26 17.19 -4.03
CA VAL A 287 -11.51 17.95 -3.87
C VAL A 287 -11.69 18.45 -2.43
N ILE A 288 -11.39 17.62 -1.42
CA ILE A 288 -11.45 18.04 -0.01
C ILE A 288 -10.56 19.26 0.22
N PHE A 289 -9.31 19.19 -0.23
CA PHE A 289 -8.38 20.33 -0.14
C PHE A 289 -8.87 21.56 -0.91
N GLY A 290 -9.38 21.36 -2.13
CA GLY A 290 -9.95 22.44 -2.94
C GLY A 290 -11.14 23.13 -2.25
N CYS A 291 -12.07 22.36 -1.67
CA CYS A 291 -13.18 22.90 -0.90
C CYS A 291 -12.72 23.62 0.37
N LEU A 292 -11.75 23.06 1.11
CA LEU A 292 -11.14 23.73 2.27
C LEU A 292 -10.52 25.07 1.88
N ASN A 293 -9.82 25.12 0.74
CA ASN A 293 -9.22 26.36 0.22
C ASN A 293 -10.26 27.42 -0.13
N VAL A 294 -11.33 27.00 -0.81
CA VAL A 294 -12.47 27.89 -1.10
C VAL A 294 -13.09 28.41 0.19
N CYS A 295 -13.29 27.57 1.21
CA CYS A 295 -13.81 28.01 2.50
C CYS A 295 -12.90 29.07 3.14
N SER A 296 -11.58 28.84 3.14
CA SER A 296 -10.59 29.78 3.68
C SER A 296 -10.56 31.10 2.91
N PHE A 297 -10.59 31.02 1.58
CA PHE A 297 -10.65 32.20 0.71
C PHE A 297 -11.94 32.99 0.93
N HIS A 298 -13.08 32.32 1.06
CA HIS A 298 -14.35 32.97 1.32
C HIS A 298 -14.34 33.72 2.66
N MET A 299 -13.77 33.12 3.71
CA MET A 299 -13.59 33.79 5.00
C MET A 299 -12.62 34.97 4.91
N TYR A 300 -11.50 34.81 4.21
CA TYR A 300 -10.55 35.89 3.95
C TYR A 300 -11.23 37.07 3.24
N GLN A 301 -12.03 36.81 2.21
CA GLN A 301 -12.80 37.86 1.53
C GLN A 301 -13.80 38.54 2.47
N ALA A 302 -14.53 37.77 3.28
CA ALA A 302 -15.55 38.30 4.17
C ALA A 302 -14.99 39.22 5.27
N PHE A 303 -13.77 38.98 5.76
CA PHE A 303 -13.20 39.72 6.91
C PHE A 303 -12.01 40.62 6.58
N SER A 304 -11.24 40.32 5.53
CA SER A 304 -10.02 41.07 5.18
C SER A 304 -10.15 41.90 3.91
N SER A 305 -11.09 41.59 3.02
CA SER A 305 -11.20 42.32 1.76
C SER A 305 -12.24 43.43 1.88
N GLU A 306 -11.83 44.66 1.60
CA GLU A 306 -12.73 45.81 1.44
C GLU A 306 -13.40 45.82 0.05
N THR A 307 -12.99 44.91 -0.83
CA THR A 307 -13.57 44.83 -2.18
C THR A 307 -14.92 44.12 -2.14
N VAL A 308 -15.98 44.89 -2.43
CA VAL A 308 -17.31 44.34 -2.68
C VAL A 308 -17.24 43.60 -4.02
N VAL A 309 -17.16 42.26 -3.96
CA VAL A 309 -17.20 41.43 -5.17
C VAL A 309 -18.59 41.57 -5.80
N VAL A 310 -18.67 42.20 -6.98
CA VAL A 310 -19.90 42.55 -7.71
C VAL A 310 -20.62 41.34 -8.34
N PHE A 311 -20.14 40.12 -8.09
CA PHE A 311 -20.75 38.91 -8.66
C PHE A 311 -21.97 38.44 -7.87
N SER A 312 -22.98 37.92 -8.57
CA SER A 312 -24.12 37.25 -7.95
C SER A 312 -23.67 36.02 -7.16
N GLU A 313 -24.41 35.65 -6.10
CA GLU A 313 -24.09 34.48 -5.28
C GLU A 313 -24.01 33.19 -6.09
N VAL A 314 -24.85 33.06 -7.12
CA VAL A 314 -24.86 31.90 -8.03
C VAL A 314 -23.57 31.83 -8.83
N LYS A 315 -23.13 32.95 -9.43
CA LYS A 315 -21.89 32.98 -10.21
C LYS A 315 -20.68 32.66 -9.33
N ARG A 316 -20.65 33.19 -8.10
CA ARG A 316 -19.60 32.91 -7.12
C ARG A 316 -19.58 31.43 -6.70
N LEU A 317 -20.74 30.83 -6.47
CA LEU A 317 -20.84 29.38 -6.20
C LEU A 317 -20.31 28.54 -7.37
N CYS A 318 -20.69 28.88 -8.61
CA CYS A 318 -20.22 28.15 -9.79
C CYS A 318 -18.69 28.23 -9.92
N MET A 319 -18.09 29.40 -9.70
CA MET A 319 -16.62 29.54 -9.70
C MET A 319 -15.95 28.70 -8.62
N TYR A 320 -16.50 28.71 -7.41
CA TYR A 320 -15.98 27.90 -6.30
C TYR A 320 -16.06 26.40 -6.56
N ILE A 321 -17.16 25.91 -7.12
CA ILE A 321 -17.32 24.50 -7.51
C ILE A 321 -16.38 24.17 -8.67
N ALA A 322 -16.30 25.02 -9.71
CA ALA A 322 -15.41 24.80 -10.85
C ALA A 322 -13.95 24.70 -10.42
N TYR A 323 -13.51 25.52 -9.47
CA TYR A 323 -12.17 25.41 -8.88
C TYR A 323 -12.02 24.12 -8.06
N SER A 324 -12.89 23.91 -7.07
CA SER A 324 -12.71 22.82 -6.08
C SER A 324 -12.95 21.41 -6.64
N TYR A 325 -13.75 21.24 -7.70
CA TYR A 325 -13.98 19.95 -8.36
C TYR A 325 -13.29 19.82 -9.71
N GLY A 326 -13.17 20.92 -10.47
CA GLY A 326 -12.59 20.91 -11.80
C GLY A 326 -11.07 20.80 -11.80
N VAL A 327 -10.37 21.55 -10.93
CA VAL A 327 -8.90 21.47 -10.84
C VAL A 327 -8.44 20.05 -10.44
N PRO A 328 -9.02 19.41 -9.41
CA PRO A 328 -8.74 17.99 -9.12
C PRO A 328 -8.98 17.05 -10.31
N ALA A 329 -10.06 17.27 -11.08
CA ALA A 329 -10.38 16.41 -12.22
C ALA A 329 -9.30 16.52 -13.32
N ILE A 330 -8.81 17.74 -13.58
CA ILE A 330 -7.74 18.00 -14.55
C ILE A 330 -6.45 17.32 -14.08
N ILE A 331 -6.08 17.46 -12.81
CA ILE A 331 -4.86 16.85 -12.24
C ILE A 331 -4.91 15.33 -12.37
N VAL A 332 -6.01 14.70 -11.92
CA VAL A 332 -6.16 13.23 -11.96
C VAL A 332 -6.19 12.71 -13.39
N SER A 333 -6.90 13.39 -14.30
CA SER A 333 -6.97 12.98 -15.71
C SER A 333 -5.61 13.09 -16.41
N SER A 334 -4.88 14.18 -16.14
CA SER A 334 -3.53 14.37 -16.66
C SER A 334 -2.57 13.32 -16.12
N ASN A 335 -2.72 12.94 -14.86
CA ASN A 335 -1.91 11.90 -14.23
C ASN A 335 -2.14 10.51 -14.86
N VAL A 336 -3.41 10.16 -15.10
CA VAL A 336 -3.80 8.93 -15.80
C VAL A 336 -3.18 8.91 -17.20
N LEU A 337 -3.35 10.00 -17.96
CA LEU A 337 -2.85 10.11 -19.33
C LEU A 337 -1.32 10.02 -19.38
N PHE A 338 -0.63 10.77 -18.53
CA PHE A 338 0.82 10.76 -18.41
C PHE A 338 1.33 9.36 -18.12
N THR A 339 0.74 8.67 -17.13
CA THR A 339 1.22 7.35 -16.72
C THR A 339 0.92 6.29 -17.78
N TYR A 340 -0.22 6.41 -18.47
CA TYR A 340 -0.59 5.53 -19.57
C TYR A 340 0.39 5.66 -20.75
N ILE A 341 0.79 6.87 -21.11
CA ILE A 341 1.79 7.11 -22.17
C ILE A 341 3.17 6.63 -21.73
N TYR A 342 3.60 7.00 -20.52
CA TYR A 342 4.92 6.67 -19.99
C TYR A 342 5.15 5.15 -19.84
N SER A 343 4.09 4.41 -19.48
CA SER A 343 4.16 2.96 -19.29
C SER A 343 3.91 2.15 -20.57
N ASP A 344 4.02 2.76 -21.74
CA ASP A 344 3.69 2.13 -23.04
C ASP A 344 2.34 1.41 -23.04
N LYS A 345 1.30 2.10 -22.51
CA LYS A 345 -0.10 1.63 -22.44
C LYS A 345 -0.36 0.43 -21.54
N GLN A 346 0.59 0.05 -20.68
CA GLN A 346 0.45 -1.12 -19.81
C GLN A 346 -0.27 -0.83 -18.48
N THR A 347 -0.21 0.40 -17.99
CA THR A 347 -0.79 0.77 -16.68
C THR A 347 -1.38 2.17 -16.68
N PHE A 348 -2.35 2.41 -15.79
CA PHE A 348 -2.98 3.72 -15.59
C PHE A 348 -2.45 4.47 -14.35
N GLY A 349 -1.35 3.99 -13.75
CA GLY A 349 -0.68 4.63 -12.60
C GLY A 349 -1.22 4.31 -11.21
N TYR A 350 -2.37 3.65 -11.10
CA TYR A 350 -2.94 3.16 -9.84
C TYR A 350 -2.81 1.64 -9.76
N ALA A 351 -1.92 1.15 -8.88
CA ALA A 351 -1.59 -0.27 -8.79
C ALA A 351 -0.87 -0.60 -7.46
N GLY A 352 -0.54 -1.87 -7.24
CA GLY A 352 0.24 -2.33 -6.10
C GLY A 352 -0.60 -2.66 -4.87
N ASP A 353 0.07 -2.98 -3.76
CA ASP A 353 -0.58 -3.49 -2.55
C ASP A 353 -1.50 -2.48 -1.85
N MET A 354 -1.27 -1.18 -2.08
CA MET A 354 -2.03 -0.07 -1.49
C MET A 354 -3.13 0.47 -2.41
N CYS A 355 -3.26 -0.05 -3.65
CA CYS A 355 -4.24 0.42 -4.64
C CYS A 355 -4.28 1.95 -4.83
N PHE A 356 -3.10 2.58 -4.81
CA PHE A 356 -2.94 4.02 -4.96
C PHE A 356 -1.87 4.35 -6.01
N LEU A 357 -1.45 5.61 -6.08
CA LEU A 357 -0.39 6.10 -6.96
C LEU A 357 0.89 5.29 -6.76
N ASN A 358 1.21 4.42 -7.73
CA ASN A 358 2.34 3.49 -7.63
C ASN A 358 3.66 4.13 -8.11
N HIS A 359 3.58 5.14 -8.95
CA HIS A 359 4.76 5.79 -9.52
C HIS A 359 5.17 7.02 -8.68
N GLN A 360 6.42 7.07 -8.24
CA GLN A 360 6.90 8.09 -7.29
C GLN A 360 6.78 9.52 -7.82
N LEU A 361 7.11 9.76 -9.10
CA LEU A 361 6.98 11.10 -9.70
C LEU A 361 5.51 11.52 -9.79
N SER A 362 4.62 10.58 -10.13
CA SER A 362 3.18 10.81 -10.17
C SER A 362 2.66 11.19 -8.77
N PHE A 363 3.05 10.43 -7.75
CA PHE A 363 2.70 10.72 -6.36
C PHE A 363 3.16 12.13 -5.92
N VAL A 364 4.41 12.51 -6.19
CA VAL A 364 4.91 13.83 -5.78
C VAL A 364 4.19 14.96 -6.52
N PHE A 365 4.12 14.91 -7.85
CA PHE A 365 3.62 16.03 -8.65
C PHE A 365 2.10 16.14 -8.72
N SER A 366 1.37 15.01 -8.68
CA SER A 366 -0.09 15.02 -8.76
C SER A 366 -0.79 15.06 -7.40
N PHE A 367 -0.08 14.74 -6.31
CA PHE A 367 -0.66 14.71 -4.96
C PHE A 367 0.04 15.64 -3.97
N ILE A 368 1.33 15.40 -3.67
CA ILE A 368 2.04 16.13 -2.60
C ILE A 368 2.20 17.62 -2.91
N VAL A 369 2.66 17.97 -4.11
CA VAL A 369 2.90 19.37 -4.50
C VAL A 369 1.60 20.18 -4.49
N PRO A 370 0.48 19.74 -5.13
CA PRO A 370 -0.80 20.44 -5.06
C PRO A 370 -1.31 20.65 -3.64
N ILE A 371 -1.27 19.61 -2.81
CA ILE A 371 -1.74 19.69 -1.41
C ILE A 371 -0.89 20.67 -0.60
N THR A 372 0.43 20.61 -0.75
CA THR A 372 1.34 21.51 -0.02
C THR A 372 1.09 22.97 -0.40
N LEU A 373 0.90 23.26 -1.69
CA LEU A 373 0.58 24.62 -2.15
C LEU A 373 -0.76 25.12 -1.57
N ILE A 374 -1.79 24.25 -1.57
CA ILE A 374 -3.09 24.57 -0.96
C ILE A 374 -2.95 24.82 0.55
N CYS A 375 -2.19 23.98 1.27
CA CYS A 375 -1.94 24.19 2.69
C CYS A 375 -1.25 25.53 2.97
N CYS A 376 -0.23 25.90 2.19
CA CYS A 376 0.46 27.19 2.33
C CYS A 376 -0.50 28.38 2.10
N THR A 377 -1.33 28.33 1.05
CA THR A 377 -2.32 29.39 0.78
C THR A 377 -3.40 29.47 1.86
N ASN A 378 -3.83 28.32 2.41
CA ASN A 378 -4.75 28.24 3.53
C ASN A 378 -4.20 28.92 4.78
N VAL A 379 -2.94 28.63 5.14
CA VAL A 379 -2.26 29.26 6.28
C VAL A 379 -2.18 30.78 6.10
N PHE A 380 -1.88 31.24 4.88
CA PHE A 380 -1.89 32.67 4.56
C PHE A 380 -3.28 33.31 4.75
N PHE A 381 -4.33 32.74 4.15
CA PHE A 381 -5.71 33.23 4.30
C PHE A 381 -6.17 33.23 5.76
N PHE A 382 -5.86 32.18 6.51
CA PHE A 382 -6.23 32.11 7.91
C PHE A 382 -5.53 33.17 8.76
N THR A 383 -4.21 33.30 8.61
CA THR A 383 -3.42 34.25 9.39
C THR A 383 -3.88 35.68 9.13
N THR A 384 -4.09 36.04 7.86
CA THR A 384 -4.61 37.36 7.48
C THR A 384 -6.03 37.61 8.01
N THR A 385 -6.93 36.63 7.90
CA THR A 385 -8.29 36.73 8.45
C THR A 385 -8.25 36.98 9.96
N VAL A 386 -7.46 36.20 10.73
CA VAL A 386 -7.31 36.37 12.18
C VAL A 386 -6.78 37.75 12.54
N MET A 387 -5.71 38.21 11.87
CA MET A 387 -5.15 39.53 12.12
C MET A 387 -6.17 40.65 11.91
N GLN A 388 -7.00 40.55 10.87
CA GLN A 388 -8.02 41.55 10.58
C GLN A 388 -9.19 41.50 11.58
N ILE A 389 -9.60 40.30 11.99
CA ILE A 389 -10.63 40.14 13.04
C ILE A 389 -10.17 40.80 14.35
N VAL A 390 -8.90 40.63 14.72
CA VAL A 390 -8.33 41.23 15.95
C VAL A 390 -8.22 42.76 15.84
N LYS A 391 -7.94 43.30 14.64
CA LYS A 391 -7.74 44.74 14.41
C LYS A 391 -9.04 45.56 14.33
N ARG A 392 -10.20 44.95 14.00
CA ARG A 392 -11.46 45.69 13.85
C ARG A 392 -12.06 46.10 15.22
N PRO A 393 -12.24 47.39 15.53
CA PRO A 393 -12.87 47.84 16.78
C PRO A 393 -14.36 47.46 16.83
N LYS A 394 -14.92 47.39 18.05
CA LYS A 394 -16.30 46.93 18.37
C LYS A 394 -17.41 47.93 17.92
N LEU A 395 -17.29 48.58 16.78
CA LEU A 395 -18.23 49.62 16.32
C LEU A 395 -19.01 49.09 15.10
N GLU A 396 -20.25 48.58 15.30
CA GLU A 396 -21.40 48.60 14.34
C GLU A 396 -22.47 47.52 14.60
N ASN A 397 -23.70 47.89 15.02
CA ASN A 397 -24.95 47.08 15.05
C ASN A 397 -24.93 45.65 15.70
N GLU A 398 -25.40 45.56 16.95
CA GLU A 398 -25.29 44.36 17.82
C GLU A 398 -25.86 43.03 17.27
N GLY A 399 -26.92 43.07 16.44
CA GLY A 399 -27.63 41.87 15.96
C GLY A 399 -26.90 41.11 14.85
N GLN A 400 -26.43 41.81 13.81
CA GLN A 400 -25.62 41.23 12.75
C GLN A 400 -24.20 40.90 13.21
N ILE A 401 -23.63 41.66 14.18
CA ILE A 401 -22.33 41.32 14.81
C ILE A 401 -22.37 39.95 15.47
N LYS A 402 -23.37 39.67 16.31
CA LYS A 402 -23.41 38.41 17.09
C LYS A 402 -23.45 37.21 16.16
N LEU A 403 -24.23 37.29 15.08
CA LEU A 403 -24.33 36.21 14.09
C LEU A 403 -23.01 36.04 13.31
N ASN A 404 -22.43 37.14 12.82
CA ASN A 404 -21.16 37.09 12.10
C ASN A 404 -20.03 36.57 13.00
N ARG A 405 -19.89 37.05 14.24
CA ARG A 405 -18.87 36.57 15.19
C ARG A 405 -19.00 35.10 15.55
N ILE A 406 -20.21 34.59 15.73
CA ILE A 406 -20.44 33.16 16.00
C ILE A 406 -20.03 32.33 14.78
N HIS A 407 -20.41 32.75 13.57
CA HIS A 407 -19.98 32.09 12.34
C HIS A 407 -18.45 32.14 12.20
N THR A 408 -17.82 33.30 12.42
CA THR A 408 -16.37 33.46 12.42
C THR A 408 -15.67 32.51 13.38
N ALA A 409 -16.14 32.41 14.63
CA ALA A 409 -15.53 31.54 15.64
C ALA A 409 -15.67 30.05 15.27
N ILE A 410 -16.80 29.64 14.68
CA ILE A 410 -17.02 28.28 14.19
C ILE A 410 -16.04 27.96 13.04
N TYR A 411 -15.93 28.83 12.04
CA TYR A 411 -15.01 28.64 10.92
C TYR A 411 -13.54 28.67 11.37
N LEU A 412 -13.19 29.52 12.33
CA LEU A 412 -11.85 29.60 12.89
C LEU A 412 -11.46 28.30 13.60
N LYS A 413 -12.34 27.81 14.50
CA LYS A 413 -12.13 26.55 15.22
C LYS A 413 -11.98 25.40 14.25
N LEU A 414 -12.87 25.32 13.25
CA LEU A 414 -12.84 24.26 12.27
C LEU A 414 -11.54 24.31 11.46
N PHE A 415 -11.18 25.48 10.95
CA PHE A 415 -9.96 25.64 10.16
C PHE A 415 -8.71 25.27 10.97
N SER A 416 -8.62 25.69 12.24
CA SER A 416 -7.50 25.30 13.10
C SER A 416 -7.42 23.78 13.25
N VAL A 417 -8.55 23.11 13.50
CA VAL A 417 -8.58 21.66 13.68
C VAL A 417 -8.22 20.93 12.39
N THR A 418 -8.81 21.28 11.24
CA THR A 418 -8.51 20.63 9.97
C THR A 418 -7.10 20.97 9.47
N GLY A 419 -6.70 22.24 9.55
CA GLY A 419 -5.39 22.72 9.09
C GLY A 419 -4.22 22.13 9.87
N ILE A 420 -4.32 22.07 11.21
CA ILE A 420 -3.29 21.44 12.06
C ILE A 420 -3.19 19.96 11.72
N SER A 421 -4.32 19.25 11.59
CA SER A 421 -4.32 17.81 11.27
C SER A 421 -3.58 17.52 9.95
N TRP A 422 -3.77 18.35 8.93
CA TRP A 422 -3.08 18.20 7.64
C TRP A 422 -1.58 18.50 7.71
N LEU A 423 -1.18 19.54 8.45
CA LEU A 423 0.24 19.83 8.66
C LEU A 423 0.94 18.68 9.40
N LEU A 424 0.28 18.14 10.43
CA LEU A 424 0.79 16.97 11.16
C LEU A 424 0.88 15.73 10.25
N GLN A 425 -0.08 15.51 9.35
CA GLN A 425 -0.05 14.40 8.38
C GLN A 425 1.10 14.51 7.38
N ILE A 426 1.40 15.73 6.90
CA ILE A 426 2.55 15.96 6.03
C ILE A 426 3.85 15.65 6.79
N ILE A 427 3.98 16.12 8.03
CA ILE A 427 5.14 15.83 8.88
C ILE A 427 5.28 14.31 9.09
N ASP A 428 4.19 13.61 9.42
CA ASP A 428 4.17 12.16 9.63
C ASP A 428 4.63 11.38 8.39
N THR A 429 4.27 11.88 7.19
CA THR A 429 4.69 11.27 5.92
C THR A 429 6.21 11.27 5.73
N PHE A 430 6.90 12.29 6.25
CA PHE A 430 8.37 12.41 6.16
C PHE A 430 9.10 11.85 7.40
N LEU A 431 8.45 11.87 8.57
CA LEU A 431 9.00 11.46 9.85
C LEU A 431 8.05 10.45 10.55
N PRO A 432 7.94 9.21 10.05
CA PRO A 432 7.01 8.24 10.59
C PRO A 432 7.47 7.79 11.98
N MET A 433 6.75 8.20 13.02
CA MET A 433 7.00 7.78 14.41
C MET A 433 5.76 7.08 14.96
N SER A 434 5.94 5.87 15.49
CA SER A 434 4.83 4.94 15.80
C SER A 434 3.71 5.53 16.67
N VAL A 435 4.02 6.36 17.67
CA VAL A 435 3.01 7.00 18.53
C VAL A 435 2.42 8.24 17.86
N PHE A 436 3.26 9.05 17.21
CA PHE A 436 2.83 10.25 16.51
C PHE A 436 1.86 9.91 15.37
N SER A 437 2.20 8.93 14.53
CA SER A 437 1.35 8.47 13.42
C SER A 437 -0.03 8.03 13.91
N ARG A 438 -0.11 7.36 15.07
CA ARG A 438 -1.40 6.95 15.67
C ARG A 438 -2.26 8.13 16.07
N ILE A 439 -1.67 9.13 16.72
CA ILE A 439 -2.40 10.35 17.13
C ILE A 439 -2.91 11.10 15.90
N VAL A 440 -2.03 11.28 14.90
CA VAL A 440 -2.39 11.99 13.66
C VAL A 440 -3.48 11.25 12.90
N SER A 441 -3.41 9.92 12.81
CA SER A 441 -4.43 9.09 12.18
C SER A 441 -5.79 9.25 12.85
N VAL A 442 -5.86 9.12 14.18
CA VAL A 442 -7.13 9.30 14.93
C VAL A 442 -7.70 10.70 14.77
N LEU A 443 -6.86 11.74 14.77
CA LEU A 443 -7.31 13.12 14.54
C LEU A 443 -7.88 13.29 13.14
N ASN A 444 -7.28 12.67 12.13
CA ASN A 444 -7.74 12.70 10.75
C ASN A 444 -9.07 11.96 10.59
N ASP A 445 -9.20 10.78 11.20
CA ASP A 445 -10.40 9.94 11.15
C ASP A 445 -11.60 10.65 11.78
N LEU A 446 -11.38 11.43 12.84
CA LEU A 446 -12.42 12.22 13.53
C LEU A 446 -12.77 13.56 12.87
N GLN A 447 -12.16 13.95 11.74
CA GLN A 447 -12.43 15.25 11.12
C GLN A 447 -13.91 15.47 10.77
N GLY A 448 -14.62 14.44 10.30
CA GLY A 448 -16.05 14.52 10.02
C GLY A 448 -16.90 14.75 11.28
N MET A 449 -16.52 14.15 12.40
CA MET A 449 -17.13 14.42 13.72
C MET A 449 -16.91 15.87 14.16
N PHE A 450 -15.70 16.42 13.94
CA PHE A 450 -15.42 17.83 14.27
C PHE A 450 -16.27 18.81 13.44
N ILE A 451 -16.52 18.50 12.16
CA ILE A 451 -17.42 19.28 11.29
C ILE A 451 -18.85 19.24 11.83
N PHE A 452 -19.36 18.04 12.15
CA PHE A 452 -20.70 17.87 12.72
C PHE A 452 -20.87 18.65 14.02
N TRP A 453 -19.91 18.51 14.95
CA TRP A 453 -19.93 19.25 16.20
C TRP A 453 -19.96 20.77 15.98
N SER A 454 -19.21 21.26 15.00
CA SER A 454 -19.06 22.69 14.75
C SER A 454 -20.30 23.32 14.10
N PHE A 455 -20.90 22.65 13.12
CA PHE A 455 -22.03 23.23 12.36
C PHE A 455 -23.41 22.78 12.83
N ILE A 456 -23.54 21.58 13.39
CA ILE A 456 -24.84 20.96 13.72
C ILE A 456 -25.12 21.01 15.21
N CYS A 457 -24.13 20.75 16.07
CA CYS A 457 -24.30 20.73 17.53
C CYS A 457 -24.35 22.14 18.16
N ASN A 458 -25.24 23.01 17.68
CA ASN A 458 -25.48 24.32 18.26
C ASN A 458 -26.96 24.58 18.55
N LYS A 459 -27.24 25.47 19.51
CA LYS A 459 -28.61 25.81 19.95
C LYS A 459 -29.50 26.28 18.79
N ARG A 460 -28.92 26.97 17.79
CA ARG A 460 -29.67 27.45 16.62
C ARG A 460 -30.23 26.29 15.81
N ILE A 461 -29.42 25.28 15.48
CA ILE A 461 -29.87 24.11 14.72
C ILE A 461 -30.86 23.28 15.55
N PHE A 462 -30.59 23.07 16.83
CA PHE A 462 -31.53 22.37 17.71
C PHE A 462 -32.91 23.03 17.74
N ASN A 463 -32.96 24.36 17.82
CA ASN A 463 -34.22 25.11 17.74
C ASN A 463 -34.92 25.00 16.38
N LEU A 464 -34.18 24.86 15.27
CA LEU A 464 -34.77 24.60 13.96
C LEU A 464 -35.46 23.22 13.91
N TYR A 465 -34.80 22.20 14.47
CA TYR A 465 -35.40 20.87 14.61
C TYR A 465 -36.64 20.89 15.50
N LEU A 466 -36.58 21.55 16.67
CA LEU A 466 -37.73 21.70 17.56
C LEU A 466 -38.90 22.43 16.87
N LYS A 467 -38.63 23.51 16.14
CA LYS A 467 -39.65 24.26 15.41
C LYS A 467 -40.27 23.43 14.29
N SER A 468 -39.45 22.69 13.54
CA SER A 468 -39.92 21.77 12.50
C SER A 468 -40.81 20.67 13.09
N CYS A 469 -40.38 20.06 14.20
CA CYS A 469 -41.15 19.02 14.90
C CYS A 469 -42.49 19.55 15.42
N ARG A 470 -42.50 20.72 16.07
CA ARG A 470 -43.74 21.38 16.52
C ARG A 470 -44.67 21.73 15.35
N SER A 471 -44.12 22.24 14.25
CA SER A 471 -44.92 22.57 13.07
C SER A 471 -45.54 21.33 12.43
N ASN A 472 -44.83 20.21 12.40
CA ASN A 472 -45.36 18.95 11.88
C ASN A 472 -46.42 18.38 12.81
N LEU A 473 -46.19 18.40 14.13
CA LEU A 473 -47.18 17.96 15.12
C LEU A 473 -48.48 18.78 15.01
N ASN A 474 -48.36 20.11 14.90
CA ASN A 474 -49.53 20.98 14.74
C ASN A 474 -50.30 20.72 13.43
N LYS A 475 -49.60 20.36 12.35
CA LYS A 475 -50.26 19.95 11.09
C LYS A 475 -51.01 18.63 11.26
N THR A 476 -50.37 17.62 11.85
CA THR A 476 -51.01 16.31 12.09
C THR A 476 -52.23 16.43 13.00
N VAL A 477 -52.16 17.23 14.07
CA VAL A 477 -53.30 17.48 14.95
C VAL A 477 -54.44 18.18 14.19
N LYS A 478 -54.12 19.14 13.31
CA LYS A 478 -55.13 19.84 12.51
C LYS A 478 -55.80 18.92 11.49
N GLU A 479 -55.03 18.03 10.86
CA GLU A 479 -55.56 17.01 9.93
C GLU A 479 -56.49 16.01 10.64
N ILE A 480 -56.15 15.58 11.86
CA ILE A 480 -57.01 14.71 12.68
C ILE A 480 -58.31 15.43 13.06
N ALA A 481 -58.24 16.69 13.51
CA ALA A 481 -59.43 17.46 13.87
C ALA A 481 -60.36 17.71 12.66
N GLU A 482 -59.80 17.97 11.47
CA GLU A 482 -60.58 18.11 10.22
C GLU A 482 -61.25 16.79 9.80
N GLN A 483 -60.64 15.63 10.10
CA GLN A 483 -61.26 14.32 9.86
C GLN A 483 -62.38 14.00 10.86
N GLU A 484 -62.21 14.34 12.14
CA GLU A 484 -63.27 14.19 13.15
C GLU A 484 -64.47 15.09 12.85
N THR A 485 -64.24 16.33 12.40
CA THR A 485 -65.34 17.25 12.06
C THR A 485 -66.16 16.73 10.88
N LYS A 486 -65.49 16.24 9.82
CA LYS A 486 -66.17 15.64 8.66
C LYS A 486 -66.94 14.36 8.98
N SER A 487 -66.45 13.56 9.91
CA SER A 487 -67.15 12.33 10.32
C SER A 487 -68.37 12.63 11.18
N ILE A 488 -68.32 13.66 12.01
CA ILE A 488 -69.49 14.13 12.78
C ILE A 488 -70.58 14.66 11.84
N GLU A 489 -70.24 15.51 10.86
CA GLU A 489 -71.19 16.04 9.86
C GLU A 489 -71.87 14.93 9.02
N LEU A 490 -71.14 13.86 8.70
CA LEU A 490 -71.67 12.68 8.01
C LEU A 490 -72.58 11.80 8.89
N THR A 491 -72.49 11.94 10.22
CA THR A 491 -73.29 11.16 11.16
C THR A 491 -74.58 11.89 11.52
N THR A 492 -74.54 13.22 11.65
CA THR A 492 -75.74 14.06 11.86
C THR A 492 -76.64 14.12 10.63
N SER A 493 -76.08 14.20 9.42
CA SER A 493 -76.87 14.17 8.17
C SER A 493 -77.63 12.85 7.96
N LYS A 494 -77.19 11.74 8.56
CA LYS A 494 -77.89 10.44 8.53
C LYS A 494 -78.97 10.27 9.62
N GLN A 495 -79.05 11.18 10.58
CA GLN A 495 -80.09 11.18 11.62
C GLN A 495 -81.26 12.12 11.28
N GLU A 496 -81.12 12.97 10.26
CA GLU A 496 -82.16 13.89 9.79
C GLU A 496 -82.94 13.37 8.55
N GLU A 497 -82.50 12.27 7.93
CA GLU A 497 -83.29 11.40 7.02
C GLU A 497 -83.97 10.28 7.80
#